data_AF-A0A7W1GMS1-F1
#
_entry.id   AF-A0A7W1GMS1-F1
#
_cell.length_a   1.000
_cell.length_b   1.000
_cell.length_c   1.000
_cell.angle_alpha   90.00
_cell.angle_beta   90.00
_cell.angle_gamma   90.00
#
_symmetry.space_group_name_H-M   'P 1'
#
loop_
_entity.id
_entity.type
_entity.pdbx_description
1 polymer ?
#
loop_
_entity_poly.entity_id
_entity_poly.type
_entity_poly.pdbx_seq_one_letter_code
_entity_poly.pdbx_strand_id
1 'polypeptide(L)'
;MDQREFLFTSESVTEGHPDKVADQLSDTILDAVLRDDPDGRVACETLVTTGLVIVAGEITTSTYIDIPKLVRQKVADIGYTRSDFGFDAHTCGVVVAIDEQSPDIAQGVDTAYEVQH
;
A
#
# COMPACT_ATOMS: atom_id res chain seq x y z
N MET A 1 -40.91 -11.54 24.92
CA MET A 1 -39.45 -11.57 25.12
C MET A 1 -39.00 -10.13 25.09
N ASP A 2 -38.40 -9.66 26.18
CA ASP A 2 -37.90 -8.29 26.30
C ASP A 2 -36.73 -8.13 25.32
N GLN A 3 -36.87 -7.31 24.28
CA GLN A 3 -35.78 -7.02 23.37
C GLN A 3 -34.77 -6.16 24.13
N ARG A 4 -33.56 -6.68 24.35
CA ARG A 4 -32.48 -5.89 24.95
C ARG A 4 -32.04 -4.83 23.95
N GLU A 5 -32.28 -3.58 24.27
CA GLU A 5 -31.65 -2.46 23.58
C GLU A 5 -30.16 -2.42 23.94
N PHE A 6 -29.29 -2.23 22.94
CA PHE A 6 -27.87 -1.98 23.15
C PHE A 6 -27.41 -0.86 22.21
N LEU A 7 -26.42 -0.10 22.66
CA LEU A 7 -25.80 0.98 21.88
C LEU A 7 -24.56 0.44 21.18
N PHE A 8 -24.43 0.75 19.89
CA PHE A 8 -23.27 0.45 19.07
C PHE A 8 -22.85 1.69 18.29
N THR A 9 -21.55 1.96 18.24
CA THR A 9 -20.98 3.07 17.49
C THR A 9 -19.90 2.56 16.56
N SER A 10 -19.84 3.13 15.37
CA SER A 10 -18.81 2.91 14.36
C SER A 10 -18.41 4.26 13.77
N GLU A 11 -17.17 4.36 13.31
CA GLU A 11 -16.63 5.52 12.63
C GLU A 11 -16.02 5.12 11.28
N SER A 12 -15.76 6.13 10.45
CA SER A 12 -15.07 6.00 9.18
C SER A 12 -14.27 7.27 8.95
N VAL A 13 -13.27 7.18 8.08
CA VAL A 13 -12.42 8.30 7.68
C VAL A 13 -12.44 8.44 6.16
N THR A 14 -12.10 9.62 5.67
CA THR A 14 -12.05 9.89 4.23
C THR A 14 -10.79 9.26 3.60
N GLU A 15 -10.76 9.20 2.27
CA GLU A 15 -9.58 8.80 1.49
C GLU A 15 -8.35 9.68 1.75
N GLY A 16 -8.53 10.90 2.23
CA GLY A 16 -7.46 11.81 2.60
C GLY A 16 -6.90 11.60 4.01
N HIS A 17 -7.50 10.73 4.83
CA HIS A 17 -6.90 10.39 6.12
C HIS A 17 -5.52 9.75 5.90
N PRO A 18 -4.45 10.15 6.61
CA PRO A 18 -3.09 9.69 6.33
C PRO A 18 -2.96 8.18 6.32
N ASP A 19 -3.64 7.47 7.22
CA ASP A 19 -3.68 6.00 7.21
C ASP A 19 -4.31 5.46 5.93
N LYS A 20 -5.41 6.05 5.45
CA LYS A 20 -6.04 5.63 4.19
C LYS A 20 -5.25 6.07 2.95
N VAL A 21 -4.44 7.12 3.05
CA VAL A 21 -3.48 7.47 2.00
C VAL A 21 -2.41 6.38 1.92
N ALA A 22 -1.87 5.93 3.05
CA ALA A 22 -0.91 4.83 3.09
C ALA A 22 -1.49 3.55 2.49
N ASP A 23 -2.70 3.15 2.90
CA ASP A 23 -3.41 1.98 2.35
C ASP A 23 -3.53 2.08 0.82
N GLN A 24 -4.04 3.20 0.30
CA GLN A 24 -4.23 3.39 -1.14
C GLN A 24 -2.93 3.41 -1.93
N LEU A 25 -1.83 3.90 -1.34
CA LEU A 25 -0.52 3.90 -1.99
C LEU A 25 0.05 2.49 -2.08
N SER A 26 -0.06 1.70 -1.00
CA SER A 26 0.31 0.29 -1.01
C SER A 26 -0.50 -0.50 -2.06
N ASP A 27 -1.82 -0.30 -2.11
CA ASP A 27 -2.68 -0.97 -3.10
C ASP A 27 -2.40 -0.51 -4.54
N THR A 28 -2.03 0.76 -4.75
CA THR A 28 -1.64 1.25 -6.09
C THR A 28 -0.40 0.53 -6.63
N ILE A 29 0.54 0.19 -5.74
CA ILE A 29 1.74 -0.55 -6.09
C ILE A 29 1.40 -2.01 -6.37
N LEU A 30 0.56 -2.63 -5.54
CA LEU A 30 0.01 -3.97 -5.78
C LEU A 30 -0.68 -4.06 -7.15
N ASP A 31 -1.60 -3.14 -7.45
CA ASP A 31 -2.33 -3.08 -8.72
C ASP A 31 -1.38 -2.94 -9.91
N ALA A 32 -0.34 -2.12 -9.78
CA ALA A 32 0.65 -1.92 -10.84
C ALA A 32 1.46 -3.19 -11.12
N VAL A 33 1.79 -3.98 -10.10
CA VAL A 33 2.43 -5.29 -10.27
C VAL A 33 1.47 -6.28 -10.91
N LEU A 34 0.30 -6.48 -10.32
CA LEU A 34 -0.65 -7.53 -10.73
C LEU A 34 -1.24 -7.29 -12.13
N ARG A 35 -1.24 -6.05 -12.63
CA ARG A 35 -1.66 -5.74 -14.00
C ARG A 35 -0.78 -6.43 -15.04
N ASP A 36 0.52 -6.46 -14.81
CA ASP A 36 1.52 -6.92 -15.79
C ASP A 36 2.15 -8.28 -15.37
N ASP A 37 2.03 -8.66 -14.09
CA ASP A 37 2.48 -9.93 -13.52
C ASP A 37 1.45 -10.47 -12.49
N PRO A 38 0.44 -11.24 -12.93
CA PRO A 38 -0.61 -11.76 -12.07
C PRO A 38 -0.14 -12.71 -10.94
N ASP A 39 1.05 -13.29 -11.08
CA ASP A 39 1.66 -14.17 -10.08
C ASP A 39 2.67 -13.41 -9.17
N GLY A 40 2.82 -12.10 -9.40
CA GLY A 40 3.68 -11.23 -8.61
C GLY A 40 3.26 -11.20 -7.14
N ARG A 41 4.26 -11.21 -6.24
CA ARG A 41 4.05 -11.17 -4.79
C ARG A 41 4.44 -9.81 -4.26
N VAL A 42 3.52 -9.19 -3.52
CA VAL A 42 3.69 -7.83 -3.02
C VAL A 42 3.32 -7.79 -1.55
N ALA A 43 4.30 -7.46 -0.71
CA ALA A 43 4.12 -7.03 0.67
C ALA A 43 4.65 -5.60 0.77
N CYS A 44 3.82 -4.64 0.38
CA CYS A 44 4.18 -3.23 0.29
C CYS A 44 3.60 -2.45 1.47
N GLU A 45 4.49 -1.86 2.26
CA GLU A 45 4.16 -1.01 3.41
C GLU A 45 4.42 0.45 3.08
N THR A 46 3.48 1.32 3.45
CA THR A 46 3.62 2.76 3.22
C THR A 46 3.55 3.52 4.53
N LEU A 47 4.55 4.37 4.79
CA LEU A 47 4.53 5.36 5.85
C LEU A 47 4.39 6.75 5.24
N VAL A 48 3.39 7.51 5.69
CA VAL A 48 3.15 8.88 5.25
C VAL A 48 3.34 9.84 6.43
N THR A 49 4.12 10.89 6.21
CA THR A 49 4.30 11.97 7.18
C THR A 49 4.53 13.30 6.45
N THR A 50 4.76 14.39 7.19
CA THR A 50 4.89 15.73 6.63
C THR A 50 5.97 15.78 5.54
N GLY A 51 5.52 15.96 4.29
CA GLY A 51 6.39 16.09 3.12
C GLY A 51 7.14 14.82 2.73
N LEU A 52 6.79 13.65 3.26
CA LEU A 52 7.50 12.39 2.99
C LEU A 52 6.55 11.20 2.86
N VAL A 53 6.76 10.42 1.81
CA VAL A 53 6.25 9.05 1.65
C VAL A 53 7.43 8.10 1.68
N ILE A 54 7.36 7.08 2.53
CA ILE A 54 8.28 5.94 2.52
C ILE A 54 7.50 4.73 2.04
N VAL A 55 7.99 4.10 0.99
CA VAL A 55 7.48 2.83 0.46
C VAL A 55 8.53 1.77 0.77
N ALA A 56 8.15 0.75 1.52
CA ALA A 56 9.06 -0.30 1.99
C ALA A 56 8.41 -1.68 1.92
N GLY A 57 9.21 -2.74 2.08
CA GLY A 57 8.74 -4.12 2.11
C GLY A 57 9.34 -4.99 1.00
N GLU A 58 8.60 -6.02 0.61
CA GLU A 58 9.10 -7.10 -0.23
C GLU A 58 8.24 -7.24 -1.49
N ILE A 59 8.87 -7.16 -2.67
CA ILE A 59 8.19 -7.35 -3.95
C ILE A 59 8.99 -8.34 -4.80
N THR A 60 8.34 -9.44 -5.19
CA THR A 60 8.86 -10.40 -6.16
C THR A 60 7.99 -10.36 -7.39
N THR A 61 8.54 -9.85 -8.48
CA THR A 61 7.83 -9.72 -9.76
C THR A 61 8.81 -9.71 -10.94
N SER A 62 8.31 -10.06 -12.12
CA SER A 62 9.00 -9.93 -13.40
C SER A 62 8.78 -8.58 -14.10
N THR A 63 7.89 -7.73 -13.58
CA THR A 63 7.60 -6.40 -14.15
C THR A 63 8.43 -5.28 -13.52
N TYR A 64 8.55 -4.16 -14.22
CA TYR A 64 9.13 -2.93 -13.68
C TYR A 64 8.02 -1.91 -13.39
N ILE A 65 8.04 -1.33 -12.19
CA ILE A 65 7.11 -0.27 -11.79
C ILE A 65 7.86 0.98 -11.31
N ASP A 66 7.42 2.14 -11.80
CA ASP A 66 7.93 3.45 -11.35
C ASP A 66 7.16 3.90 -10.11
N ILE A 67 7.61 3.42 -8.93
CA ILE A 67 6.98 3.68 -7.64
C ILE A 67 6.83 5.19 -7.36
N PRO A 68 7.88 6.04 -7.48
CA PRO A 68 7.73 7.47 -7.24
C PRO A 68 6.66 8.13 -8.11
N LYS A 69 6.55 7.75 -9.39
CA LYS A 69 5.52 8.29 -10.27
C LYS A 69 4.12 7.86 -9.84
N LEU A 70 3.93 6.58 -9.50
CA LEU A 70 2.64 6.05 -9.04
C LEU A 70 2.20 6.71 -7.73
N VAL A 71 3.12 6.87 -6.78
CA VAL A 71 2.86 7.55 -5.50
C VAL A 71 2.38 8.97 -5.74
N ARG A 72 3.11 9.75 -6.54
CA ARG A 72 2.73 11.14 -6.83
C ARG A 72 1.39 11.25 -7.54
N GLN A 73 1.11 10.37 -8.49
CA GLN A 73 -0.17 10.34 -9.18
C GLN A 73 -1.31 10.06 -8.21
N LYS A 74 -1.19 9.03 -7.36
CA LYS A 74 -2.23 8.68 -6.40
C LYS A 74 -2.44 9.79 -5.34
N VAL A 75 -1.38 10.41 -4.84
CA VAL A 75 -1.49 11.55 -3.91
C VAL A 75 -2.22 12.73 -4.57
N ALA A 76 -1.97 13.00 -5.85
CA ALA A 76 -2.68 14.02 -6.61
C ALA A 76 -4.15 13.65 -6.82
N ASP A 77 -4.45 12.38 -7.13
CA ASP A 77 -5.81 11.87 -7.32
C ASP A 77 -6.66 11.98 -6.04
N ILE A 78 -6.05 11.75 -4.86
CA ILE A 78 -6.68 11.96 -3.54
C ILE A 78 -6.94 13.46 -3.27
N GLY A 79 -6.21 14.36 -3.93
CA GLY A 79 -6.44 15.81 -3.88
C GLY A 79 -5.32 16.64 -3.24
N TYR A 80 -4.23 16.01 -2.76
CA TYR A 80 -3.08 16.71 -2.20
C TYR A 80 -2.19 17.31 -3.29
N THR A 81 -2.62 18.45 -3.83
CA THR A 81 -2.02 19.11 -5.01
C THR A 81 -1.45 20.50 -4.70
N ARG A 82 -1.54 20.95 -3.44
CA ARG A 82 -1.08 22.27 -3.00
C ARG A 82 -0.47 22.18 -1.62
N SER A 83 0.70 22.77 -1.47
CA SER A 83 1.45 22.80 -0.20
C SER A 83 0.67 23.39 0.98
N ASP A 84 -0.30 24.29 0.75
CA ASP A 84 -1.18 24.86 1.78
C ASP A 84 -2.06 23.82 2.50
N PHE A 85 -2.23 22.62 1.92
CA PHE A 85 -2.93 21.49 2.55
C PHE A 85 -2.05 20.74 3.56
N GLY A 86 -0.78 21.12 3.73
CA GLY A 86 0.19 20.43 4.58
C GLY A 86 0.87 19.23 3.91
N PHE A 87 0.44 18.86 2.69
CA PHE A 87 1.00 17.80 1.88
C PHE A 87 0.73 18.05 0.38
N ASP A 88 1.68 17.68 -0.48
CA ASP A 88 1.65 18.05 -1.90
C ASP A 88 2.39 17.01 -2.76
N ALA A 89 1.68 16.40 -3.71
CA ALA A 89 2.19 15.42 -4.65
C ALA A 89 3.42 15.89 -5.45
N HIS A 90 3.54 17.20 -5.68
CA HIS A 90 4.62 17.75 -6.50
C HIS A 90 5.90 18.03 -5.71
N THR A 91 5.80 18.19 -4.38
CA THR A 91 6.93 18.60 -3.55
C THR A 91 7.32 17.56 -2.49
N CYS A 92 6.46 16.59 -2.18
CA CYS A 92 6.79 15.54 -1.21
C CYS A 92 8.00 14.70 -1.66
N GLY A 93 8.84 14.30 -0.70
CA GLY A 93 9.86 13.29 -0.90
C GLY A 93 9.21 11.91 -1.04
N VAL A 94 9.77 11.07 -1.93
CA VAL A 94 9.43 9.65 -2.00
C VAL A 94 10.70 8.85 -1.80
N VAL A 95 10.73 8.04 -0.74
CA VAL A 95 11.82 7.10 -0.43
C VAL A 95 11.31 5.70 -0.72
N VAL A 96 12.09 4.94 -1.48
CA VAL A 96 11.78 3.55 -1.83
C VAL A 96 12.85 2.65 -1.21
N ALA A 97 12.41 1.71 -0.38
CA ALA A 97 13.23 0.73 0.31
C ALA A 97 12.58 -0.65 0.17
N ILE A 98 12.55 -1.14 -1.08
CA ILE A 98 11.95 -2.42 -1.46
C ILE A 98 13.05 -3.44 -1.75
N ASP A 99 12.91 -4.63 -1.17
CA ASP A 99 13.74 -5.80 -1.44
C ASP A 99 12.92 -6.91 -2.13
N GLU A 100 13.58 -7.95 -2.62
CA GLU A 100 12.91 -9.18 -3.05
C GLU A 100 12.41 -9.99 -1.84
N GLN A 101 11.34 -10.78 -2.01
CA GLN A 101 10.85 -11.65 -0.94
C GLN A 101 11.94 -12.63 -0.46
N SER A 102 12.04 -12.81 0.85
CA SER A 102 12.98 -13.77 1.44
C SER A 102 12.76 -15.19 0.90
N PRO A 103 13.82 -15.92 0.49
CA PRO A 103 13.71 -17.32 0.04
C PRO A 103 13.08 -18.25 1.09
N ASP A 104 13.27 -17.97 2.37
CA ASP A 104 12.67 -18.77 3.47
C ASP A 104 11.15 -18.63 3.50
N ILE A 105 10.64 -17.44 3.20
CA ILE A 105 9.19 -17.17 3.07
C ILE A 105 8.67 -17.83 1.81
N ALA A 106 9.39 -17.69 0.69
CA ALA A 106 9.02 -18.32 -0.58
C ALA A 106 8.86 -19.84 -0.42
N GLN A 107 9.82 -20.52 0.24
CA GLN A 107 9.75 -21.97 0.48
C GLN A 107 8.49 -22.39 1.26
N GLY A 108 8.07 -21.57 2.23
CA GLY A 108 6.89 -21.86 3.07
C GLY A 108 5.55 -21.59 2.39
N VAL A 109 5.53 -20.81 1.31
CA VAL A 109 4.29 -20.35 0.65
C VAL A 109 4.12 -20.97 -0.75
N ASP A 110 5.21 -21.28 -1.45
CA ASP A 110 5.19 -21.78 -2.83
C ASP A 110 4.52 -23.14 -2.97
N THR A 111 4.66 -23.99 -1.96
CA THR A 111 4.09 -25.33 -1.98
C THR A 111 3.46 -25.65 -0.64
N ALA A 112 2.15 -25.95 -0.65
CA ALA A 112 1.41 -26.32 0.54
C ALA A 112 1.95 -27.61 1.16
N TYR A 113 1.81 -27.73 2.48
CA TYR A 113 2.33 -28.87 3.24
C TYR A 113 1.77 -30.22 2.76
N GLU A 114 0.50 -30.26 2.31
CA GLU A 114 -0.13 -31.49 1.80
C GLU A 114 0.42 -31.97 0.44
N VAL A 115 1.18 -31.13 -0.28
CA VAL A 115 1.81 -31.52 -1.56
C VAL A 115 3.23 -32.04 -1.33
N GLN A 116 3.81 -31.76 -0.16
CA GLN A 116 5.17 -32.17 0.20
C GLN A 116 5.24 -33.59 0.82
N HIS A 117 4.10 -34.15 1.23
CA HIS A 117 3.95 -35.46 1.89
C HIS A 117 2.77 -36.25 1.30
#